data_AF-A0A9W6CY62-F1
#
_entry.id   AF-A0A9W6CY62-F1
#
_cell.length_a   1.000
_cell.length_b   1.000
_cell.length_c   1.000
_cell.angle_alpha   90.00
_cell.angle_beta   90.00
_cell.angle_gamma   90.00
#
_symmetry.space_group_name_H-M   'P 1'
#
loop_
_entity.id
_entity.type
_entity.pdbx_description
1 polymer ?
#
loop_
_entity_poly.entity_id
_entity_poly.type
_entity_poly.pdbx_seq_one_letter_code
_entity_poly.pdbx_strand_id
1 'polypeptide(L)'
;MSLVERLFGRSKPTPQQTEPDASPEAAAPPEPVEAPINAEVPTTSEIFLSWVADLDVEREARERARQYAAERGLPPLTVRVLGEPEHVVDLRYLPTMRLRITAIERHVPHDEVDAHTADSYLLVRERDPAHHPHLVAVYGRRRRIGHLTESKSRGLLPLLDALGADAYLVAGTEAPDAGGRLWVHAPKVPALRAFARDRAAEPESN
;
A
#
# COMPACT_ATOMS: atom_id res chain seq x y z
N MET A 1 62.75 -13.12 5.76
CA MET A 1 63.10 -14.24 4.87
C MET A 1 62.50 -15.52 5.43
N SER A 2 61.95 -16.33 4.53
CA SER A 2 61.08 -17.49 4.73
C SER A 2 61.68 -18.62 5.58
N LEU A 3 60.82 -19.31 6.34
CA LEU A 3 61.02 -20.71 6.67
C LEU A 3 59.68 -21.49 6.55
N VAL A 4 59.35 -21.83 5.30
CA VAL A 4 58.88 -23.18 4.88
C VAL A 4 57.43 -23.53 5.28
N GLU A 5 56.37 -23.31 4.51
CA GLU A 5 56.09 -23.84 3.15
C GLU A 5 56.67 -25.24 2.90
N ARG A 6 56.09 -26.29 3.50
CA ARG A 6 56.25 -27.71 3.08
C ARG A 6 55.16 -28.62 3.64
N LEU A 7 53.91 -28.36 3.27
CA LEU A 7 52.87 -29.41 3.23
C LEU A 7 52.24 -29.41 1.84
N PHE A 8 53.09 -29.71 0.86
CA PHE A 8 52.71 -30.07 -0.49
C PHE A 8 52.14 -31.50 -0.52
N GLY A 9 51.14 -31.72 -1.39
CA GLY A 9 50.94 -32.99 -2.10
C GLY A 9 49.55 -33.61 -1.90
N ARG A 10 48.65 -33.52 -2.90
CA ARG A 10 48.35 -34.57 -3.91
C ARG A 10 47.45 -35.68 -3.34
N SER A 11 46.30 -36.08 -3.88
CA SER A 11 45.67 -36.01 -5.21
C SER A 11 44.18 -36.39 -5.10
N LYS A 12 43.38 -36.07 -6.14
CA LYS A 12 42.07 -36.72 -6.43
C LYS A 12 42.23 -38.25 -6.55
N PRO A 13 41.14 -39.01 -6.32
CA PRO A 13 40.60 -39.74 -7.48
C PRO A 13 39.06 -39.77 -7.54
N THR A 14 38.55 -39.70 -8.76
CA THR A 14 37.21 -40.18 -9.17
C THR A 14 37.27 -41.69 -9.36
N PRO A 15 36.15 -42.41 -9.14
CA PRO A 15 35.77 -43.45 -10.09
C PRO A 15 34.31 -43.33 -10.58
N GLN A 16 34.13 -43.88 -11.78
CA GLN A 16 32.99 -43.76 -12.70
C GLN A 16 31.76 -44.58 -12.31
N GLN A 17 30.65 -44.12 -12.91
CA GLN A 17 29.37 -44.74 -13.27
C GLN A 17 29.28 -46.27 -13.31
N THR A 18 28.13 -46.79 -12.87
CA THR A 18 27.35 -47.78 -13.64
C THR A 18 25.86 -47.52 -13.37
N GLU A 19 25.08 -47.39 -14.44
CA GLU A 19 23.62 -47.23 -14.48
C GLU A 19 22.91 -48.45 -13.88
N PRO A 20 21.60 -48.32 -13.56
CA PRO A 20 20.68 -48.90 -14.52
C PRO A 20 19.53 -47.97 -14.91
N ASP A 21 19.27 -48.06 -16.20
CA ASP A 21 18.13 -47.67 -16.99
C ASP A 21 16.77 -47.92 -16.29
N ALA A 22 15.98 -46.86 -16.15
CA ALA A 22 14.53 -46.88 -16.13
C ALA A 22 14.02 -45.44 -16.25
N SER A 23 13.95 -44.97 -17.49
CA SER A 23 13.07 -43.85 -17.86
C SER A 23 11.65 -44.17 -17.40
N PRO A 24 10.98 -43.22 -16.71
CA PRO A 24 9.85 -42.63 -17.40
C PRO A 24 9.89 -41.11 -17.31
N GLU A 25 9.69 -40.51 -18.48
CA GLU A 25 8.73 -39.43 -18.66
C GLU A 25 9.11 -38.11 -17.97
N ALA A 26 9.80 -37.30 -18.77
CA ALA A 26 10.04 -35.89 -18.53
C ALA A 26 8.72 -35.18 -18.16
N ALA A 27 8.50 -35.02 -16.85
CA ALA A 27 7.56 -34.04 -16.34
C ALA A 27 8.14 -32.66 -16.70
N ALA A 28 7.57 -32.05 -17.74
CA ALA A 28 7.84 -30.68 -18.10
C ALA A 28 7.78 -29.78 -16.84
N PRO A 29 8.68 -28.78 -16.71
CA PRO A 29 8.52 -27.78 -15.67
C PRO A 29 7.10 -27.19 -15.80
N PRO A 30 6.33 -27.07 -14.70
CA PRO A 30 5.02 -26.45 -14.79
C PRO A 30 5.22 -25.05 -15.37
N GLU A 31 4.63 -24.82 -16.54
CA GLU A 31 4.54 -23.49 -17.12
C GLU A 31 4.04 -22.53 -16.04
N PRO A 32 4.56 -21.29 -15.97
CA PRO A 32 3.99 -20.29 -15.08
C PRO A 32 2.53 -20.16 -15.49
N VAL A 33 1.63 -20.66 -14.64
CA VAL A 33 0.19 -20.47 -14.80
C VAL A 33 0.02 -18.97 -14.81
N GLU A 34 -0.15 -18.42 -16.01
CA GLU A 34 -0.56 -17.04 -16.22
C GLU A 34 -1.83 -16.88 -15.39
N ALA A 35 -1.71 -16.15 -14.28
CA ALA A 35 -2.86 -15.80 -13.48
C ALA A 35 -3.89 -15.20 -14.43
N PRO A 36 -5.16 -15.64 -14.41
CA PRO A 36 -6.16 -15.08 -15.30
C PRO A 36 -6.17 -13.57 -15.08
N ILE A 37 -5.80 -12.84 -16.14
CA ILE A 37 -5.72 -11.38 -16.20
C ILE A 37 -7.13 -10.76 -16.04
N ASN A 38 -8.17 -11.60 -16.03
CA ASN A 38 -9.57 -11.24 -15.89
C ASN A 38 -10.19 -11.94 -14.67
N ALA A 39 -9.63 -11.78 -13.48
CA ALA A 39 -10.47 -11.82 -12.30
C ALA A 39 -11.29 -10.52 -12.35
N GLU A 40 -12.59 -10.63 -12.62
CA GLU A 40 -13.54 -9.52 -12.53
C GLU A 40 -13.35 -8.86 -11.16
N VAL A 41 -12.57 -7.77 -11.16
CA VAL A 41 -12.38 -6.97 -9.96
C VAL A 41 -13.76 -6.33 -9.75
N PRO A 42 -14.43 -6.59 -8.62
CA PRO A 42 -15.70 -5.94 -8.33
C PRO A 42 -15.52 -4.45 -8.59
N THR A 43 -16.38 -3.89 -9.45
CA THR A 43 -16.38 -2.47 -9.83
C THR A 43 -16.02 -1.68 -8.60
N THR A 44 -15.05 -0.78 -8.69
CA THR A 44 -14.54 0.06 -7.60
C THR A 44 -15.59 0.44 -6.53
N SER A 45 -16.85 0.65 -6.97
CA SER A 45 -18.07 0.79 -6.17
C SER A 45 -18.37 -0.32 -5.15
N GLU A 46 -18.21 -1.61 -5.41
CA GLU A 46 -18.56 -2.70 -4.46
C GLU A 46 -17.54 -2.87 -3.33
N ILE A 47 -16.24 -2.76 -3.63
CA ILE A 47 -15.19 -2.71 -2.59
C ILE A 47 -15.40 -1.47 -1.71
N PHE A 48 -15.74 -0.34 -2.34
CA PHE A 48 -16.11 0.89 -1.66
C PHE A 48 -17.38 0.74 -0.81
N LEU A 49 -18.46 0.11 -1.31
CA LEU A 49 -19.73 -0.07 -0.61
C LEU A 49 -19.59 -0.99 0.61
N SER A 50 -18.69 -1.97 0.57
CA SER A 50 -18.37 -2.78 1.76
C SER A 50 -17.72 -1.97 2.90
N TRP A 51 -17.21 -0.76 2.59
CA TRP A 51 -16.55 0.15 3.55
C TRP A 51 -17.46 1.29 4.03
N VAL A 52 -18.65 1.44 3.45
CA VAL A 52 -19.64 2.45 3.84
C VAL A 52 -20.36 1.95 5.09
N ALA A 53 -19.69 2.08 6.24
CA ALA A 53 -20.36 2.09 7.54
C ALA A 53 -20.72 3.54 7.91
N ASP A 54 -21.88 3.68 8.55
CA ASP A 54 -22.75 4.85 8.68
C ASP A 54 -22.13 6.20 9.08
N LEU A 55 -22.81 7.28 8.68
CA LEU A 55 -22.58 8.65 9.17
C LEU A 55 -22.65 8.77 10.70
N ASP A 56 -23.32 7.83 11.38
CA ASP A 56 -23.34 7.74 12.85
C ASP A 56 -21.95 7.43 13.44
N VAL A 57 -21.12 6.67 12.71
CA VAL A 57 -19.72 6.38 13.08
C VAL A 57 -18.88 7.66 13.14
N GLU A 58 -19.17 8.66 12.30
CA GLU A 58 -18.43 9.92 12.30
C GLU A 58 -18.72 10.78 13.55
N ARG A 59 -19.99 10.83 13.96
CA ARG A 59 -20.38 11.56 15.17
C ARG A 59 -19.78 10.89 16.41
N GLU A 60 -19.92 9.57 16.50
CA GLU A 60 -19.33 8.77 17.58
C GLU A 60 -17.81 8.90 17.61
N ALA A 61 -17.12 8.84 16.45
CA ALA A 61 -15.68 9.00 16.38
C ALA A 61 -15.22 10.40 16.85
N ARG A 62 -15.98 11.46 16.54
CA ARG A 62 -15.69 12.82 17.04
C ARG A 62 -15.87 12.92 18.54
N GLU A 63 -16.95 12.37 19.08
CA GLU A 63 -17.22 12.39 20.51
C GLU A 63 -16.17 11.59 21.28
N ARG A 64 -15.84 10.38 20.80
CA ARG A 64 -14.80 9.53 21.37
C ARG A 64 -13.42 10.19 21.31
N ALA A 65 -13.08 10.82 20.18
CA ALA A 65 -11.84 11.58 20.06
C ALA A 65 -11.75 12.76 21.05
N ARG A 66 -12.87 13.45 21.30
CA ARG A 66 -12.94 14.52 22.31
C ARG A 66 -12.80 13.98 23.73
N GLN A 67 -13.48 12.88 24.05
CA GLN A 67 -13.38 12.21 25.35
C GLN A 67 -11.94 11.77 25.63
N TYR A 68 -11.32 11.06 24.66
CA TYR A 68 -9.92 10.62 24.76
C TYR A 68 -8.96 11.79 25.00
N ALA A 69 -9.13 12.89 24.26
CA ALA A 69 -8.31 14.08 24.43
C ALA A 69 -8.51 14.72 25.82
N ALA A 70 -9.75 14.81 26.31
CA ALA A 70 -10.07 15.36 27.62
C ALA A 70 -9.51 14.51 28.77
N GLU A 71 -9.65 13.19 28.70
CA GLU A 71 -9.14 12.24 29.71
C GLU A 71 -7.62 12.27 29.83
N ARG A 72 -6.92 12.48 28.70
CA ARG A 72 -5.46 12.47 28.62
C ARG A 72 -4.83 13.87 28.73
N GLY A 73 -5.64 14.93 28.81
CA GLY A 73 -5.15 16.32 28.76
C GLY A 73 -4.42 16.68 27.46
N LEU A 74 -4.83 16.06 26.34
CA LEU A 74 -4.24 16.25 25.01
C LEU A 74 -5.04 17.27 24.19
N PRO A 75 -4.43 17.89 23.16
CA PRO A 75 -5.18 18.71 22.22
C PRO A 75 -6.23 17.86 21.47
N PRO A 76 -7.34 18.48 21.02
CA PRO A 76 -8.38 17.77 20.29
C PRO A 76 -7.84 17.18 18.98
N LEU A 77 -8.16 15.91 18.73
CA LEU A 77 -7.80 15.23 17.49
C LEU A 77 -8.61 15.79 16.32
N THR A 78 -7.98 15.85 15.14
CA THR A 78 -8.61 16.27 13.90
C THR A 78 -9.29 15.08 13.23
N VAL A 79 -10.60 14.95 13.44
CA VAL A 79 -11.41 13.91 12.79
C VAL A 79 -11.96 14.45 11.47
N ARG A 80 -11.52 13.85 10.36
CA ARG A 80 -12.07 14.07 9.01
C ARG A 80 -12.56 12.75 8.45
N VAL A 81 -13.72 12.79 7.83
CA VAL A 81 -14.32 11.67 7.11
C VAL A 81 -14.35 12.01 5.63
N LEU A 82 -14.02 11.03 4.81
CA LEU A 82 -14.16 11.13 3.38
C LEU A 82 -15.65 11.05 3.02
N GLY A 83 -16.12 12.05 2.27
CA GLY A 83 -17.41 11.96 1.58
C GLY A 83 -17.44 10.78 0.61
N GLU A 84 -18.52 10.60 -0.13
CA GLU A 84 -18.57 9.55 -1.15
C GLU A 84 -17.76 10.03 -2.37
N PRO A 85 -16.58 9.42 -2.67
CA PRO A 85 -15.87 9.72 -3.90
C PRO A 85 -16.67 9.21 -5.10
N GLU A 86 -16.81 10.03 -6.14
CA GLU A 86 -17.50 9.63 -7.37
C GLU A 86 -16.59 8.72 -8.22
N HIS A 87 -15.28 9.02 -8.24
CA HIS A 87 -14.31 8.30 -9.03
C HIS A 87 -13.16 7.79 -8.16
N VAL A 88 -13.02 6.47 -8.08
CA VAL A 88 -11.88 5.83 -7.41
C VAL A 88 -11.12 4.95 -8.38
N VAL A 89 -9.79 5.02 -8.32
CA VAL A 89 -8.88 4.25 -9.17
C VAL A 89 -8.15 3.22 -8.34
N ASP A 90 -8.26 1.95 -8.73
CA ASP A 90 -7.46 0.89 -8.11
C ASP A 90 -6.02 0.97 -8.60
N LEU A 91 -5.07 1.07 -7.68
CA LEU A 91 -3.62 1.08 -7.94
C LEU A 91 -2.92 -0.12 -7.29
N ARG A 92 -3.67 -1.06 -6.69
CA ARG A 92 -3.11 -2.20 -5.93
C ARG A 92 -2.30 -3.17 -6.78
N TYR A 93 -2.58 -3.26 -8.08
CA TYR A 93 -1.84 -4.12 -9.01
C TYR A 93 -0.51 -3.51 -9.48
N LEU A 94 -0.29 -2.21 -9.24
CA LEU A 94 0.95 -1.57 -9.66
C LEU A 94 2.12 -1.98 -8.75
N PRO A 95 3.36 -2.03 -9.27
CA PRO A 95 4.54 -2.15 -8.43
C PRO A 95 4.56 -1.08 -7.33
N THR A 96 4.57 -1.50 -6.06
CA THR A 96 4.44 -0.62 -4.90
C THR A 96 5.75 -0.47 -4.12
N MET A 97 5.80 0.57 -3.27
CA MET A 97 6.79 0.73 -2.22
C MET A 97 6.09 0.95 -0.88
N ARG A 98 6.63 0.35 0.18
CA ARG A 98 6.10 0.52 1.53
C ARG A 98 6.46 1.91 2.07
N LEU A 99 5.45 2.70 2.42
CA LEU A 99 5.58 4.02 3.01
C LEU A 99 4.91 4.07 4.39
N ARG A 100 5.52 4.81 5.31
CA ARG A 100 4.95 5.04 6.64
C ARG A 100 3.85 6.11 6.56
N ILE A 101 2.72 5.86 7.21
CA ILE A 101 1.68 6.87 7.43
C ILE A 101 2.15 7.79 8.55
N THR A 102 2.15 9.09 8.29
CA THR A 102 2.63 10.14 9.22
C THR A 102 1.45 10.84 9.88
N ALA A 103 1.69 11.39 11.08
CA ALA A 103 0.75 12.17 11.88
C ALA A 103 -0.52 11.41 12.31
N ILE A 104 -0.39 10.09 12.56
CA ILE A 104 -1.51 9.23 12.97
C ILE A 104 -2.12 9.73 14.27
N GLU A 105 -1.27 10.11 15.21
CA GLU A 105 -1.61 10.62 16.54
C GLU A 105 -2.43 11.91 16.52
N ARG A 106 -2.52 12.60 15.37
CA ARG A 106 -3.36 13.80 15.21
C ARG A 106 -4.79 13.47 14.82
N HIS A 107 -5.03 12.27 14.31
CA HIS A 107 -6.30 11.90 13.69
C HIS A 107 -6.97 10.71 14.38
N VAL A 108 -6.19 9.81 14.97
CA VAL A 108 -6.64 8.55 15.57
C VAL A 108 -6.09 8.43 17.00
N PRO A 109 -6.95 8.16 18.00
CA PRO A 109 -6.54 7.79 19.35
C PRO A 109 -5.56 6.62 19.37
N HIS A 110 -4.63 6.61 20.33
CA HIS A 110 -3.56 5.60 20.33
C HIS A 110 -4.08 4.16 20.50
N ASP A 111 -5.15 3.99 21.28
CA ASP A 111 -5.85 2.74 21.52
C ASP A 111 -6.71 2.26 20.34
N GLU A 112 -6.92 3.10 19.32
CA GLU A 112 -7.68 2.77 18.11
C GLU A 112 -6.80 2.48 16.89
N VAL A 113 -5.49 2.70 16.98
CA VAL A 113 -4.60 2.58 15.81
C VAL A 113 -4.69 1.19 15.17
N ASP A 114 -4.77 0.15 15.99
CA ASP A 114 -4.85 -1.23 15.51
C ASP A 114 -6.17 -1.51 14.77
N ALA A 115 -7.28 -0.89 15.19
CA ALA A 115 -8.59 -1.00 14.53
C ALA A 115 -8.63 -0.28 13.16
N HIS A 116 -7.63 0.57 12.89
CA HIS A 116 -7.40 1.25 11.63
C HIS A 116 -6.28 0.59 10.79
N THR A 117 -5.72 -0.52 11.25
CA THR A 117 -4.95 -1.42 10.40
C THR A 117 -5.91 -2.05 9.40
N ALA A 118 -5.60 -1.93 8.11
CA ALA A 118 -6.46 -2.42 7.04
C ALA A 118 -5.61 -2.98 5.91
N ASP A 119 -6.17 -3.93 5.18
CA ASP A 119 -5.56 -4.53 3.99
C ASP A 119 -5.51 -3.56 2.81
N SER A 120 -6.25 -2.45 2.89
CA SER A 120 -6.19 -1.37 1.92
C SER A 120 -6.50 -0.02 2.53
N TYR A 121 -6.05 1.02 1.82
CA TYR A 121 -6.25 2.42 2.16
C TYR A 121 -6.64 3.22 0.92
N LEU A 122 -7.20 4.40 1.14
CA LEU A 122 -7.43 5.40 0.10
C LEU A 122 -6.42 6.52 0.23
N LEU A 123 -5.73 6.83 -0.87
CA LEU A 123 -4.97 8.06 -1.02
C LEU A 123 -5.90 9.13 -1.58
N VAL A 124 -5.96 10.28 -0.92
CA VAL A 124 -6.82 11.40 -1.30
C VAL A 124 -5.98 12.66 -1.32
N ARG A 125 -6.11 13.46 -2.39
CA ARG A 125 -5.46 14.77 -2.45
C ARG A 125 -6.05 15.69 -1.37
N GLU A 126 -5.19 16.25 -0.53
CA GLU A 126 -5.60 17.32 0.36
C GLU A 126 -5.81 18.59 -0.49
N ARG A 127 -7.04 19.13 -0.47
CA ARG A 127 -7.40 20.36 -1.19
C ARG A 127 -7.54 21.56 -0.26
N ASP A 128 -7.32 21.39 1.04
CA ASP A 128 -7.40 22.48 2.01
C ASP A 128 -6.19 23.42 1.86
N PRO A 129 -6.37 24.69 1.45
CA PRO A 129 -5.28 25.64 1.26
C PRO A 129 -4.57 26.00 2.56
N ALA A 130 -5.22 25.82 3.73
CA ALA A 130 -4.61 26.07 5.03
C ALA A 130 -3.65 24.93 5.47
N HIS A 131 -3.80 23.73 4.89
CA HIS A 131 -3.01 22.55 5.21
C HIS A 131 -2.18 22.14 3.99
N HIS A 132 -0.89 22.51 3.98
CA HIS A 132 0.13 22.09 3.01
C HIS A 132 -0.41 21.56 1.67
N PRO A 133 -0.50 22.40 0.61
CA PRO A 133 -1.26 22.12 -0.63
C PRO A 133 -0.75 20.92 -1.45
N HIS A 134 0.32 20.27 -1.00
CA HIS A 134 0.95 19.15 -1.66
C HIS A 134 0.85 17.85 -0.87
N LEU A 135 0.02 17.78 0.17
CA LEU A 135 -0.14 16.56 0.96
C LEU A 135 -1.12 15.58 0.29
N VAL A 136 -0.75 14.30 0.39
CA VAL A 136 -1.64 13.18 0.10
C VAL A 136 -2.09 12.62 1.44
N ALA A 137 -3.39 12.80 1.75
CA ALA A 137 -4.02 12.24 2.92
C ALA A 137 -4.26 10.74 2.73
N VAL A 138 -4.19 10.00 3.84
CA VAL A 138 -4.47 8.56 3.86
C VAL A 138 -5.72 8.32 4.69
N TYR A 139 -6.70 7.66 4.07
CA TYR A 139 -7.96 7.28 4.67
C TYR A 139 -8.06 5.77 4.80
N GLY A 140 -8.58 5.30 5.92
CA GLY A 140 -8.98 3.91 6.10
C GLY A 140 -10.34 3.87 6.78
N ARG A 141 -11.24 3.02 6.27
CA ARG A 141 -12.64 2.94 6.73
C ARG A 141 -13.32 4.32 6.75
N ARG A 142 -13.15 5.08 5.66
CA ARG A 142 -13.59 6.48 5.47
C ARG A 142 -13.03 7.54 6.43
N ARG A 143 -12.27 7.17 7.47
CA ARG A 143 -11.66 8.15 8.37
C ARG A 143 -10.25 8.50 7.92
N ARG A 144 -9.89 9.78 8.01
CA ARG A 144 -8.49 10.19 7.83
C ARG A 144 -7.67 9.58 8.95
N ILE A 145 -6.66 8.82 8.58
CA ILE A 145 -5.73 8.21 9.52
C ILE A 145 -4.46 9.05 9.60
N GLY A 146 -4.05 9.69 8.50
CA GLY A 146 -2.83 10.48 8.46
C GLY A 146 -2.56 11.02 7.08
N HIS A 147 -1.28 11.15 6.75
CA HIS A 147 -0.83 11.55 5.42
C HIS A 147 0.53 10.95 5.08
N LEU A 148 0.87 10.95 3.80
CA LEU A 148 2.23 10.64 3.34
C LEU A 148 3.17 11.80 3.69
N THR A 149 4.48 11.52 3.75
CA THR A 149 5.46 12.60 3.93
C THR A 149 5.39 13.61 2.79
N GLU A 150 5.77 14.87 3.04
CA GLU A 150 5.68 15.91 2.03
C GLU A 150 6.49 15.58 0.77
N SER A 151 7.71 15.07 0.93
CA SER A 151 8.57 14.70 -0.20
C SER A 151 7.94 13.59 -1.07
N LYS A 152 7.29 12.60 -0.45
CA LYS A 152 6.60 11.52 -1.19
C LYS A 152 5.33 12.03 -1.85
N SER A 153 4.57 12.86 -1.13
CA SER A 153 3.35 13.48 -1.65
C SER A 153 3.65 14.33 -2.88
N ARG A 154 4.67 15.21 -2.83
CA ARG A 154 5.10 16.03 -3.98
C ARG A 154 5.48 15.21 -5.22
N GLY A 155 6.05 14.02 -5.04
CA GLY A 155 6.41 13.14 -6.14
C GLY A 155 5.21 12.42 -6.77
N LEU A 156 4.18 12.11 -5.97
CA LEU A 156 2.99 11.39 -6.43
C LEU A 156 1.89 12.33 -6.95
N LEU A 157 1.72 13.49 -6.33
CA LEU A 157 0.59 14.40 -6.58
C LEU A 157 0.41 14.74 -8.07
N PRO A 158 1.44 15.12 -8.85
CA PRO A 158 1.23 15.46 -10.26
C PRO A 158 0.74 14.28 -11.09
N LEU A 159 1.12 13.05 -10.71
CA LEU A 159 0.69 11.84 -11.40
C LEU A 159 -0.73 11.44 -11.01
N LEU A 160 -1.09 11.62 -9.74
CA LEU A 160 -2.48 11.45 -9.29
C LEU A 160 -3.38 12.52 -9.93
N ASP A 161 -2.96 13.77 -9.96
CA ASP A 161 -3.70 14.87 -10.60
C ASP A 161 -3.95 14.60 -12.08
N ALA A 162 -2.98 13.99 -12.79
CA ALA A 162 -3.14 13.60 -14.18
C ALA A 162 -4.17 12.46 -14.38
N LEU A 163 -4.37 11.60 -13.37
CA LEU A 163 -5.39 10.55 -13.39
C LEU A 163 -6.80 11.08 -13.11
N GLY A 164 -6.93 12.26 -12.49
CA GLY A 164 -8.19 12.98 -12.34
C GLY A 164 -9.23 12.36 -11.40
N ALA A 165 -8.88 11.34 -10.62
CA ALA A 165 -9.82 10.69 -9.69
C ALA A 165 -9.86 11.35 -8.30
N ASP A 166 -10.96 11.12 -7.58
CA ASP A 166 -11.20 11.67 -6.23
C ASP A 166 -10.39 10.93 -5.16
N ALA A 167 -10.27 9.61 -5.31
CA ALA A 167 -9.45 8.77 -4.43
C ALA A 167 -8.74 7.64 -5.19
N TYR A 168 -7.68 7.12 -4.59
CA TYR A 168 -6.87 6.06 -5.17
C TYR A 168 -6.73 4.92 -4.17
N LEU A 169 -7.21 3.74 -4.54
CA LEU A 169 -7.16 2.55 -3.70
C LEU A 169 -5.77 1.94 -3.78
N VAL A 170 -5.16 1.73 -2.63
CA VAL A 170 -3.83 1.17 -2.47
C VAL A 170 -3.83 0.08 -1.41
N ALA A 171 -2.88 -0.84 -1.49
CA ALA A 171 -2.77 -1.90 -0.51
C ALA A 171 -2.24 -1.34 0.81
N GLY A 172 -2.77 -1.87 1.91
CA GLY A 172 -2.25 -1.65 3.24
C GLY A 172 -1.23 -2.73 3.60
N THR A 173 -0.56 -2.54 4.71
CA THR A 173 0.26 -3.59 5.29
C THR A 173 -0.02 -3.65 6.78
N GLU A 174 -0.11 -4.86 7.30
CA GLU A 174 -0.11 -5.08 8.73
C GLU A 174 1.17 -4.48 9.33
N ALA A 175 1.03 -3.83 10.49
CA ALA A 175 2.20 -3.31 11.19
C ALA A 175 3.13 -4.50 11.51
N PRO A 176 4.37 -4.54 11.00
CA PRO A 176 5.28 -5.67 11.25
C PRO A 176 5.70 -5.75 12.73
N ASP A 177 5.51 -4.66 13.49
CA ASP A 177 5.88 -4.54 14.89
C ASP A 177 4.69 -3.96 15.68
N ALA A 178 4.50 -4.42 16.92
CA ALA A 178 3.47 -3.99 17.88
C ALA A 178 3.63 -2.53 18.38
N GLY A 179 3.88 -1.59 17.48
CA GLY A 179 4.26 -0.21 17.79
C GLY A 179 3.30 0.87 17.27
N GLY A 180 2.06 0.52 16.89
CA GLY A 180 1.07 1.48 16.40
C GLY A 180 1.52 2.27 15.16
N ARG A 181 2.36 1.67 14.31
CA ARG A 181 2.87 2.29 13.08
C ARG A 181 2.15 1.70 11.89
N LEU A 182 1.29 2.50 11.26
CA LEU A 182 0.58 2.09 10.06
C LEU A 182 1.40 2.39 8.80
N TRP A 183 1.29 1.49 7.83
CA TRP A 183 2.03 1.55 6.57
C TRP A 183 1.10 1.34 5.40
N VAL A 184 1.47 1.92 4.26
CA VAL A 184 0.73 1.83 3.01
C VAL A 184 1.68 1.47 1.87
N HIS A 185 1.20 0.66 0.94
CA HIS A 185 1.89 0.32 -0.29
C HIS A 185 1.53 1.33 -1.38
N ALA A 186 2.27 2.44 -1.42
CA ALA A 186 2.07 3.45 -2.44
C ALA A 186 2.72 3.00 -3.76
N PRO A 187 2.11 3.31 -4.93
CA PRO A 187 2.67 2.96 -6.22
C PRO A 187 4.04 3.62 -6.43
N LYS A 188 4.97 2.90 -7.08
CA LYS A 188 6.25 3.48 -7.48
C LYS A 188 6.03 4.54 -8.56
N VAL A 189 6.73 5.66 -8.47
CA VAL A 189 6.63 6.78 -9.43
C VAL A 189 6.75 6.34 -10.89
N PRO A 190 7.70 5.46 -11.29
CA PRO A 190 7.77 4.99 -12.68
C PRO A 190 6.55 4.17 -13.11
N ALA A 191 6.03 3.30 -12.23
CA ALA A 191 4.85 2.48 -12.52
C ALA A 191 3.59 3.35 -12.65
N LEU A 192 3.40 4.29 -11.72
CA LEU A 192 2.26 5.22 -11.76
C LEU A 192 2.32 6.12 -13.01
N ARG A 193 3.52 6.52 -13.43
CA ARG A 193 3.72 7.31 -14.65
C ARG A 193 3.40 6.53 -15.92
N ALA A 194 3.81 5.26 -15.99
CA ALA A 194 3.45 4.39 -17.12
C ALA A 194 1.93 4.23 -17.18
N PHE A 195 1.33 3.86 -16.06
CA PHE A 195 -0.13 3.71 -15.94
C PHE A 195 -0.91 4.96 -16.36
N ALA A 196 -0.51 6.15 -15.88
CA ALA A 196 -1.17 7.40 -16.24
C ALA A 196 -1.04 7.74 -17.74
N ARG A 197 0.06 7.33 -18.38
CA ARG A 197 0.24 7.51 -19.82
C ARG A 197 -0.66 6.58 -20.62
N ASP A 198 -0.71 5.31 -20.24
CA ASP A 198 -1.51 4.30 -20.93
C ASP A 198 -2.99 4.67 -20.87
N ARG A 199 -3.46 5.11 -19.70
CA ARG A 199 -4.84 5.59 -19.53
C ARG A 199 -5.16 6.86 -20.34
N ALA A 200 -4.20 7.76 -20.50
CA ALA A 200 -4.37 8.93 -21.37
C ALA A 200 -4.36 8.58 -22.86
N ALA A 201 -3.80 7.42 -23.22
CA ALA A 201 -3.75 6.90 -24.58
C ALA A 201 -4.94 6.00 -24.94
N GLU A 202 -5.80 5.67 -23.97
CA GLU A 202 -7.13 5.10 -24.20
C GLU A 202 -8.13 6.25 -24.36
N PRO A 203 -8.35 6.79 -25.58
CA PRO A 203 -9.48 7.68 -25.78
C PRO A 203 -10.75 6.87 -25.52
N GLU A 204 -11.62 7.41 -24.69
CA GLU A 204 -12.97 6.90 -24.43
C GLU A 204 -13.62 6.49 -25.76
N SER A 205 -13.67 5.19 -26.02
CA SER A 205 -14.46 4.62 -27.10
C SER A 205 -15.91 4.62 -26.62
N ASN A 206 -16.54 5.78 -26.78
CA ASN A 206 -17.97 6.05 -26.96
C ASN A 206 -18.98 5.24 -26.14
#